data_AF-A0A0Q9JT99-F1
#
_entry.id   AF-A0A0Q9JT99-F1
#
_cell.length_a   1.000
_cell.length_b   1.000
_cell.length_c   1.000
_cell.angle_alpha   90.00
_cell.angle_beta   90.00
_cell.angle_gamma   90.00
#
_symmetry.space_group_name_H-M   'P 1'
#
loop_
_entity.id
_entity.type
_entity.pdbx_description
1 polymer ?
#
loop_
_entity_poly.entity_id
_entity_poly.type
_entity_poly.pdbx_seq_one_letter_code
_entity_poly.pdbx_strand_id
1 'polypeptide(L)'
;MIDRLWDFSDPAASEERFREAADDDTHPAHVRAVMATQLARALGIQGRGAQALAVLDGVVSADSPSGDPERDVAEVRARVAIERGRILAATDRRAEAVPELTRGVREAALAASPFLVLDALHMLALNDAGHEEEWAAEGFDVLDGSRDPRVLRWGVALHNNLGWTMHDSGRAEAALTQFEEAVEAADRYGTAEQQHVARWSVARCLRTLGRTDEALELQRELARARPDDPYVQAELAALTGEEPTIEA
;
A
#
# COMPACT_ATOMS: atom_id res chain seq x y z
N MET A 1 9.35 -14.56 -5.92
CA MET A 1 9.70 -15.26 -4.66
C MET A 1 8.94 -14.64 -3.50
N ILE A 2 9.14 -13.36 -3.20
CA ILE A 2 8.44 -12.62 -2.13
C ILE A 2 6.92 -12.82 -2.19
N ASP A 3 6.29 -12.62 -3.35
CA ASP A 3 4.83 -12.69 -3.50
C ASP A 3 4.24 -14.07 -3.12
N ARG A 4 5.03 -15.15 -3.15
CA ARG A 4 4.57 -16.50 -2.77
C ARG A 4 4.68 -16.80 -1.28
N LEU A 5 5.48 -16.01 -0.56
CA LEU A 5 5.68 -16.17 0.89
C LEU A 5 4.64 -15.38 1.69
N TRP A 6 4.05 -14.35 1.06
CA TRP A 6 2.99 -13.53 1.65
C TRP A 6 1.63 -14.22 1.65
N ASP A 7 1.03 -14.21 2.83
CA ASP A 7 -0.40 -14.33 3.08
C ASP A 7 -0.79 -13.15 4.00
N PHE A 8 -1.46 -12.14 3.44
CA PHE A 8 -1.87 -10.97 4.21
C PHE A 8 -3.03 -11.25 5.18
N SER A 9 -3.76 -12.35 4.99
CA SER A 9 -4.78 -12.81 5.93
C SER A 9 -4.18 -13.56 7.12
N ASP A 10 -2.98 -14.12 6.95
CA ASP A 10 -2.19 -14.77 7.99
C ASP A 10 -0.74 -14.22 8.03
N PRO A 11 -0.55 -13.02 8.64
CA PRO A 11 0.77 -12.41 8.74
C PRO A 11 1.73 -13.22 9.64
N ALA A 12 1.22 -14.07 10.54
CA ALA A 12 2.05 -14.92 11.39
C ALA A 12 2.68 -16.07 10.59
N ALA A 13 1.90 -16.73 9.72
CA ALA A 13 2.47 -17.73 8.79
C ALA A 13 3.46 -17.10 7.81
N SER A 14 3.19 -15.87 7.34
CA SER A 14 4.13 -15.12 6.50
C SER A 14 5.44 -14.82 7.24
N GLU A 15 5.35 -14.42 8.51
CA GLU A 15 6.51 -14.18 9.37
C GLU A 15 7.42 -15.41 9.46
N GLU A 16 6.86 -16.59 9.71
CA GLU A 16 7.61 -17.85 9.79
C GLU A 16 8.36 -18.14 8.48
N ARG A 17 7.67 -18.05 7.34
CA ARG A 17 8.27 -18.26 6.01
C ARG A 17 9.39 -17.27 5.70
N PHE A 18 9.22 -15.99 6.03
CA PHE A 18 10.26 -14.99 5.80
C PHE A 18 11.46 -15.15 6.74
N ARG A 19 11.24 -15.61 7.97
CA ARG A 19 12.32 -15.95 8.89
C ARG A 19 13.15 -17.10 8.34
N GLU A 20 12.51 -18.21 7.95
CA GLU A 20 13.19 -19.35 7.35
C GLU A 20 14.00 -18.91 6.12
N ALA A 21 13.41 -18.12 5.23
CA ALA A 21 14.10 -17.64 4.02
C ALA A 21 15.25 -16.66 4.31
N ALA A 22 15.17 -15.87 5.39
CA ALA A 22 16.23 -14.96 5.82
C ALA A 22 17.39 -15.69 6.51
N ASP A 23 17.11 -16.81 7.18
CA ASP A 23 18.11 -17.63 7.88
C ASP A 23 18.72 -18.73 7.00
N ASP A 24 18.20 -18.94 5.78
CA ASP A 24 18.70 -19.94 4.82
C ASP A 24 20.00 -19.48 4.15
N ASP A 25 21.13 -19.94 4.70
CA ASP A 25 22.49 -19.67 4.19
C ASP A 25 22.75 -20.15 2.75
N THR A 26 21.85 -20.95 2.16
CA THR A 26 21.94 -21.30 0.73
C THR A 26 21.55 -20.13 -0.18
N HIS A 27 20.80 -19.15 0.32
CA HIS A 27 20.49 -17.93 -0.40
C HIS A 27 21.66 -16.93 -0.35
N PRO A 28 21.90 -16.15 -1.43
CA PRO A 28 22.83 -15.04 -1.39
C PRO A 28 22.51 -14.02 -0.29
N ALA A 29 23.53 -13.33 0.22
CA ALA A 29 23.36 -12.36 1.31
C ALA A 29 22.32 -11.27 1.01
N HIS A 30 22.32 -10.72 -0.22
CA HIS A 30 21.31 -9.74 -0.63
C HIS A 30 19.88 -10.31 -0.56
N VAL A 31 19.67 -11.57 -0.96
CA VAL A 31 18.36 -12.22 -0.90
C VAL A 31 17.92 -12.37 0.54
N ARG A 32 18.79 -12.86 1.42
CA ARG A 32 18.50 -12.99 2.85
C ARG A 32 18.16 -11.66 3.49
N ALA A 33 18.89 -10.60 3.15
CA ALA A 33 18.60 -9.23 3.60
C ALA A 33 17.23 -8.75 3.11
N VAL A 34 16.88 -8.99 1.84
CA VAL A 34 15.54 -8.69 1.31
C VAL A 34 14.46 -9.46 2.08
N MET A 35 14.64 -10.76 2.35
CA MET A 35 13.69 -11.54 3.15
C MET A 35 13.55 -11.02 4.58
N ALA A 36 14.65 -10.59 5.22
CA ALA A 36 14.63 -9.98 6.54
C ALA A 36 13.81 -8.68 6.57
N THR A 37 13.83 -7.85 5.50
CA THR A 37 12.95 -6.68 5.43
C THR A 37 11.46 -7.07 5.35
N GLN A 38 11.14 -8.18 4.69
CA GLN A 38 9.76 -8.70 4.63
C GLN A 38 9.33 -9.33 5.95
N LEU A 39 10.25 -9.99 6.67
CA LEU A 39 10.04 -10.43 8.05
C LEU A 39 9.69 -9.24 8.94
N ALA A 40 10.43 -8.13 8.86
CA ALA A 40 10.14 -6.92 9.61
C ALA A 40 8.74 -6.36 9.27
N ARG A 41 8.34 -6.37 7.99
CA ARG A 41 6.98 -5.98 7.58
C ARG A 41 5.91 -6.88 8.20
N ALA A 42 6.10 -8.20 8.19
CA ALA A 42 5.16 -9.15 8.78
C ALA A 42 5.01 -8.96 10.29
N LEU A 43 6.13 -8.71 11.00
CA LEU A 43 6.13 -8.34 12.41
C LEU A 43 5.40 -7.02 12.67
N GLY A 44 5.61 -6.02 11.81
CA GLY A 44 4.97 -4.71 11.88
C GLY A 44 3.45 -4.78 11.76
N ILE A 45 2.93 -5.57 10.80
CA ILE A 45 1.49 -5.82 10.62
C ILE A 45 0.85 -6.43 11.88
N GLN A 46 1.61 -7.27 12.60
CA GLN A 46 1.17 -7.87 13.87
C GLN A 46 1.34 -6.93 15.08
N GLY A 47 1.67 -5.65 14.88
CA GLY A 47 1.90 -4.69 15.96
C GLY A 47 3.21 -4.88 16.74
N ARG A 48 4.11 -5.76 16.28
CA ARG A 48 5.39 -6.07 16.93
C ARG A 48 6.51 -5.12 16.46
N GLY A 49 6.24 -3.81 16.50
CA GLY A 49 7.11 -2.77 15.93
C GLY A 49 8.54 -2.77 16.46
N ALA A 50 8.75 -2.97 17.78
CA ALA A 50 10.09 -3.02 18.37
C ALA A 50 10.93 -4.20 17.83
N GLN A 51 10.30 -5.36 17.62
CA GLN A 51 10.99 -6.53 17.05
C GLN A 51 11.28 -6.32 15.56
N ALA A 52 10.32 -5.72 14.84
CA ALA A 52 10.52 -5.37 13.43
C ALA A 52 11.71 -4.41 13.24
N LEU A 53 11.81 -3.36 14.07
CA LEU A 53 12.94 -2.44 14.05
C LEU A 53 14.28 -3.13 14.35
N ALA A 54 14.31 -4.05 15.33
CA ALA A 54 15.52 -4.81 15.64
C ALA A 54 15.98 -5.69 14.46
N VAL A 55 15.04 -6.29 13.72
CA VAL A 55 15.37 -7.02 12.47
C VAL A 55 15.99 -6.08 11.44
N LEU A 56 15.41 -4.89 11.24
CA LEU A 56 15.95 -3.90 10.30
C LEU A 56 17.33 -3.38 10.70
N ASP A 57 17.58 -3.16 12.00
CA ASP A 57 18.90 -2.77 12.51
C ASP A 57 19.94 -3.86 12.27
N GLY A 58 19.55 -5.13 12.37
CA GLY A 58 20.37 -6.29 12.02
C GLY A 58 20.77 -6.32 10.54
N VAL A 59 19.85 -5.97 9.63
CA VAL A 59 20.13 -5.87 8.19
C VAL A 59 21.14 -4.76 7.89
N VAL A 60 21.04 -3.61 8.58
CA VAL A 60 21.97 -2.48 8.40
C VAL A 60 23.35 -2.77 8.97
N SER A 61 23.41 -3.51 10.09
CA SER A 61 24.65 -3.83 10.80
C SER A 61 25.43 -4.97 10.15
N ALA A 62 24.78 -5.82 9.36
CA ALA A 62 25.46 -6.81 8.54
C ALA A 62 26.28 -6.08 7.48
N ASP A 63 27.61 -6.22 7.53
CA ASP A 63 28.50 -5.68 6.49
C ASP A 63 27.98 -6.14 5.13
N SER A 64 27.64 -5.18 4.26
CA SER A 64 27.33 -5.51 2.86
C SER A 64 28.58 -6.21 2.30
N PRO A 65 28.49 -7.47 1.86
CA PRO A 65 29.64 -8.19 1.37
C PRO A 65 30.36 -7.35 0.33
N SER A 66 31.68 -7.17 0.50
CA SER A 66 32.51 -6.47 -0.48
C SER A 66 32.40 -7.19 -1.82
N GLY A 67 31.58 -6.67 -2.75
CA GLY A 67 31.34 -7.29 -4.05
C GLY A 67 29.88 -7.25 -4.53
N ASP A 68 28.90 -6.95 -3.67
CA ASP A 68 27.51 -6.80 -4.13
C ASP A 68 27.36 -5.60 -5.08
N PRO A 69 26.56 -5.72 -6.15
CA PRO A 69 26.25 -4.60 -7.04
C PRO A 69 25.68 -3.42 -6.25
N GLU A 70 26.09 -2.19 -6.59
CA GLU A 70 25.60 -0.96 -5.93
C GLU A 70 24.06 -0.87 -5.93
N ARG A 71 23.41 -1.40 -6.96
CA ARG A 71 21.95 -1.47 -7.07
C ARG A 71 21.31 -2.39 -6.05
N ASP A 72 21.92 -3.54 -5.74
CA ASP A 72 21.39 -4.50 -4.79
C ASP A 72 21.51 -3.95 -3.36
N VAL A 73 22.62 -3.26 -3.08
CA VAL A 73 22.82 -2.52 -1.82
C VAL A 73 21.78 -1.40 -1.67
N ALA A 74 21.54 -0.64 -2.74
CA ALA A 74 20.51 0.41 -2.76
C ALA A 74 19.09 -0.17 -2.58
N GLU A 75 18.79 -1.34 -3.17
CA GLU A 75 17.49 -2.01 -2.99
C GLU A 75 17.25 -2.36 -1.52
N VAL A 76 18.24 -2.97 -0.85
CA VAL A 76 18.13 -3.33 0.56
C VAL A 76 17.94 -2.07 1.42
N ARG A 77 18.72 -1.01 1.17
CA ARG A 77 18.58 0.26 1.89
C ARG A 77 17.21 0.90 1.69
N ALA A 78 16.68 0.85 0.47
CA ALA A 78 15.34 1.34 0.16
C ALA A 78 14.29 0.59 0.96
N ARG A 79 14.32 -0.75 0.93
CA ARG A 79 13.38 -1.59 1.69
C ARG A 79 13.47 -1.35 3.20
N VAL A 80 14.68 -1.24 3.75
CA VAL A 80 14.87 -0.92 5.18
C VAL A 80 14.24 0.41 5.53
N ALA A 81 14.50 1.46 4.74
CA ALA A 81 13.99 2.80 5.00
C ALA A 81 12.45 2.86 4.88
N ILE A 82 11.88 2.20 3.86
CA ILE A 82 10.43 2.10 3.66
C ILE A 82 9.76 1.39 4.84
N GLU A 83 10.26 0.22 5.25
CA GLU A 83 9.64 -0.52 6.35
C GLU A 83 9.84 0.18 7.70
N ARG A 84 10.99 0.84 7.94
CA ARG A 84 11.18 1.68 9.12
C ARG A 84 10.18 2.84 9.15
N GLY A 85 10.03 3.55 8.04
CA GLY A 85 9.04 4.61 7.89
C GLY A 85 7.61 4.12 8.15
N ARG A 86 7.24 2.94 7.61
CA ARG A 86 5.94 2.32 7.85
C ARG A 86 5.70 1.98 9.32
N ILE A 87 6.69 1.42 10.00
CA ILE A 87 6.57 1.09 11.45
C ILE A 87 6.43 2.36 12.28
N LEU A 88 7.24 3.40 11.99
CA LEU A 88 7.16 4.68 12.68
C LEU A 88 5.79 5.33 12.51
N ALA A 89 5.29 5.39 11.28
CA ALA A 89 3.96 5.91 10.95
C ALA A 89 2.84 5.17 11.70
N ALA A 90 2.89 3.83 11.74
CA ALA A 90 1.91 3.02 12.46
C ALA A 90 1.91 3.27 13.98
N THR A 91 3.00 3.81 14.53
CA THR A 91 3.13 4.20 15.95
C THR A 91 2.94 5.71 16.19
N ASP A 92 2.29 6.41 15.24
CA ASP A 92 2.01 7.85 15.29
C ASP A 92 3.25 8.76 15.30
N ARG A 93 4.41 8.22 14.87
CA ARG A 93 5.68 8.96 14.79
C ARG A 93 5.92 9.50 13.39
N ARG A 94 4.91 10.17 12.81
CA ARG A 94 4.91 10.64 11.41
C ARG A 94 6.09 11.56 11.07
N ALA A 95 6.44 12.48 11.97
CA ALA A 95 7.59 13.37 11.80
C ALA A 95 8.93 12.64 11.63
N GLU A 96 9.06 11.44 12.21
CA GLU A 96 10.25 10.59 12.06
C GLU A 96 10.12 9.63 10.87
N ALA A 97 8.88 9.25 10.51
CA ALA A 97 8.61 8.41 9.35
C ALA A 97 8.97 9.11 8.03
N VAL A 98 8.61 10.39 7.88
CA VAL A 98 8.80 11.14 6.62
C VAL A 98 10.27 11.15 6.15
N PRO A 99 11.28 11.48 6.99
CA PRO A 99 12.68 11.41 6.57
C PRO A 99 13.14 10.01 6.12
N GLU A 100 12.65 8.95 6.77
CA GLU A 100 12.96 7.56 6.38
C GLU A 100 12.32 7.20 5.04
N LEU A 101 11.06 7.58 4.82
CA LEU A 101 10.38 7.33 3.55
C LEU A 101 11.02 8.11 2.40
N THR A 102 11.42 9.37 2.62
CA THR A 102 12.17 10.17 1.65
C THR A 102 13.53 9.55 1.32
N ARG A 103 14.21 8.96 2.32
CA ARG A 103 15.41 8.14 2.06
C ARG A 103 15.06 6.91 1.22
N GLY A 104 13.94 6.26 1.52
CA GLY A 104 13.39 5.15 0.74
C GLY A 104 13.25 5.47 -0.74
N VAL A 105 12.66 6.62 -1.08
CA VAL A 105 12.54 7.12 -2.48
C VAL A 105 13.92 7.21 -3.14
N ARG A 106 14.88 7.86 -2.48
CA ARG A 106 16.23 8.08 -3.04
C ARG A 106 16.98 6.79 -3.29
N GLU A 107 16.98 5.88 -2.30
CA GLU A 107 17.65 4.59 -2.41
C GLU A 107 16.96 3.69 -3.46
N ALA A 108 15.63 3.74 -3.55
CA ALA A 108 14.87 3.01 -4.57
C ALA A 108 15.19 3.51 -6.00
N ALA A 109 15.39 4.82 -6.16
CA ALA A 109 15.83 5.41 -7.42
C ALA A 109 17.25 4.96 -7.79
N LEU A 110 18.18 4.92 -6.82
CA LEU A 110 19.54 4.38 -7.03
C LEU A 110 19.52 2.88 -7.38
N ALA A 111 18.59 2.13 -6.82
CA ALA A 111 18.33 0.73 -7.16
C ALA A 111 17.69 0.55 -8.55
N ALA A 112 17.28 1.64 -9.21
CA ALA A 112 16.48 1.63 -10.43
C ALA A 112 15.21 0.77 -10.30
N SER A 113 14.51 0.91 -9.16
CA SER A 113 13.29 0.16 -8.86
C SER A 113 12.07 1.08 -8.79
N PRO A 114 11.35 1.30 -9.92
CA PRO A 114 10.11 2.08 -9.92
C PRO A 114 9.07 1.55 -8.93
N PHE A 115 9.04 0.23 -8.73
CA PHE A 115 8.15 -0.41 -7.76
C PHE A 115 8.40 0.06 -6.33
N LEU A 116 9.67 0.15 -5.90
CA LEU A 116 10.01 0.61 -4.55
C LEU A 116 9.89 2.14 -4.41
N VAL A 117 10.14 2.89 -5.50
CA VAL A 117 9.87 4.34 -5.53
C VAL A 117 8.39 4.60 -5.26
N LEU A 118 7.49 3.88 -5.95
CA LEU A 118 6.04 4.01 -5.76
C LEU A 118 5.59 3.57 -4.36
N ASP A 119 6.18 2.51 -3.79
CA ASP A 119 5.90 2.11 -2.41
C ASP A 119 6.24 3.22 -1.41
N ALA A 120 7.42 3.83 -1.56
CA ALA A 120 7.86 4.94 -0.71
C ALA A 120 6.99 6.19 -0.89
N LEU A 121 6.69 6.59 -2.13
CA LEU A 121 5.84 7.75 -2.44
C LEU A 121 4.41 7.56 -1.94
N HIS A 122 3.84 6.37 -2.08
CA HIS A 122 2.53 6.07 -1.53
C HIS A 122 2.51 6.20 0.00
N MET A 123 3.56 5.71 0.67
CA MET A 123 3.69 5.87 2.12
C MET A 123 3.88 7.33 2.54
N LEU A 124 4.59 8.15 1.76
CA LEU A 124 4.70 9.60 1.99
C LEU A 124 3.34 10.28 1.82
N ALA A 125 2.61 9.99 0.74
CA ALA A 125 1.28 10.55 0.50
C ALA A 125 0.28 10.23 1.63
N LEU A 126 0.45 9.13 2.36
CA LEU A 126 -0.38 8.76 3.51
C LEU A 126 0.03 9.46 4.82
N ASN A 127 1.26 9.97 4.93
CA ASN A 127 1.86 10.30 6.24
C ASN A 127 2.52 11.68 6.32
N ASP A 128 2.73 12.36 5.20
CA ASP A 128 3.27 13.72 5.13
C ASP A 128 2.16 14.73 4.88
N ALA A 129 1.51 15.13 5.97
CA ALA A 129 0.33 15.99 5.93
C ALA A 129 0.63 17.33 5.24
N GLY A 130 -0.18 17.70 4.25
CA GLY A 130 -0.02 18.91 3.44
C GLY A 130 0.76 18.72 2.14
N HIS A 131 1.37 17.55 1.91
CA HIS A 131 2.12 17.21 0.70
C HIS A 131 1.53 16.00 -0.04
N GLU A 132 0.30 15.57 0.30
CA GLU A 132 -0.32 14.36 -0.22
C GLU A 132 -0.45 14.38 -1.75
N GLU A 133 -0.91 15.51 -2.30
CA GLU A 133 -1.09 15.68 -3.76
C GLU A 133 0.27 15.77 -4.48
N GLU A 134 1.30 16.33 -3.84
CA GLU A 134 2.65 16.43 -4.41
C GLU A 134 3.29 15.04 -4.54
N TRP A 135 3.21 14.22 -3.48
CA TRP A 135 3.70 12.85 -3.51
C TRP A 135 2.92 11.95 -4.47
N ALA A 136 1.61 12.16 -4.60
CA ALA A 136 0.81 11.47 -5.60
C ALA A 136 1.22 11.86 -7.04
N ALA A 137 1.48 13.15 -7.29
CA ALA A 137 1.94 13.64 -8.59
C ALA A 137 3.27 13.01 -9.00
N GLU A 138 4.27 12.96 -8.09
CA GLU A 138 5.52 12.25 -8.35
C GLU A 138 5.29 10.75 -8.65
N GLY A 139 4.32 10.14 -7.97
CA GLY A 139 3.93 8.76 -8.23
C GLY A 139 3.38 8.56 -9.65
N PHE A 140 2.53 9.48 -10.13
CA PHE A 140 1.99 9.44 -11.48
C PHE A 140 3.08 9.61 -12.55
N ASP A 141 4.06 10.49 -12.33
CA ASP A 141 5.21 10.64 -13.24
C ASP A 141 5.99 9.31 -13.39
N VAL A 142 6.13 8.54 -12.31
CA VAL A 142 6.76 7.21 -12.35
C VAL A 142 5.90 6.20 -13.12
N LEU A 143 4.57 6.26 -12.99
CA LEU A 143 3.66 5.38 -13.73
C LEU A 143 3.68 5.68 -15.23
N ASP A 144 3.67 6.96 -15.62
CA ASP A 144 3.72 7.41 -17.02
C ASP A 144 5.00 6.96 -17.74
N GLY A 145 6.10 6.85 -17.00
CA GLY A 145 7.37 6.32 -17.49
C GLY A 145 7.43 4.79 -17.64
N SER A 146 6.41 4.06 -17.18
CA SER A 146 6.44 2.61 -17.07
C SER A 146 5.56 1.88 -18.09
N ARG A 147 5.93 0.63 -18.37
CA ARG A 147 5.11 -0.33 -19.14
C ARG A 147 4.93 -1.65 -18.41
N ASP A 148 5.54 -1.81 -17.24
CA ASP A 148 5.44 -3.02 -16.44
C ASP A 148 4.07 -3.05 -15.74
N PRO A 149 3.20 -4.05 -16.02
CA PRO A 149 1.89 -4.17 -15.37
C PRO A 149 1.98 -4.19 -13.84
N ARG A 150 3.06 -4.74 -13.26
CA ARG A 150 3.27 -4.76 -11.80
C ARG A 150 3.45 -3.35 -11.24
N VAL A 151 4.15 -2.48 -11.98
CA VAL A 151 4.35 -1.08 -11.63
C VAL A 151 3.06 -0.32 -11.87
N LEU A 152 2.42 -0.48 -13.04
CA LEU A 152 1.17 0.20 -13.41
C LEU A 152 0.01 -0.10 -12.45
N ARG A 153 0.00 -1.28 -11.83
CA ARG A 153 -0.96 -1.66 -10.79
C ARG A 153 -0.96 -0.72 -9.57
N TRP A 154 0.14 -0.01 -9.30
CA TRP A 154 0.17 1.01 -8.24
C TRP A 154 -0.80 2.18 -8.48
N GLY A 155 -1.21 2.42 -9.72
CA GLY A 155 -2.22 3.43 -10.04
C GLY A 155 -3.50 3.24 -9.23
N VAL A 156 -3.89 1.99 -8.94
CA VAL A 156 -5.05 1.71 -8.08
C VAL A 156 -4.91 2.37 -6.71
N ALA A 157 -3.79 2.14 -6.02
CA ALA A 157 -3.59 2.61 -4.66
C ALA A 157 -3.33 4.13 -4.60
N LEU A 158 -2.59 4.68 -5.57
CA LEU A 158 -2.31 6.11 -5.64
C LEU A 158 -3.58 6.93 -5.91
N HIS A 159 -4.34 6.58 -6.95
CA HIS A 159 -5.59 7.27 -7.25
C HIS A 159 -6.63 7.10 -6.13
N ASN A 160 -6.76 5.90 -5.55
CA ASN A 160 -7.69 5.69 -4.45
C ASN A 160 -7.31 6.49 -3.20
N ASN A 161 -6.02 6.57 -2.85
CA ASN A 161 -5.58 7.39 -1.72
C ASN A 161 -5.83 8.88 -1.98
N LEU A 162 -5.42 9.39 -3.13
CA LEU A 162 -5.64 10.79 -3.50
C LEU A 162 -7.13 11.14 -3.53
N GLY A 163 -7.97 10.21 -4.00
CA GLY A 163 -9.42 10.34 -3.95
C GLY A 163 -9.92 10.51 -2.51
N TRP A 164 -9.45 9.71 -1.56
CA TRP A 164 -9.81 9.87 -0.15
C TRP A 164 -9.32 11.19 0.45
N THR A 165 -8.08 11.61 0.15
CA THR A 165 -7.56 12.92 0.56
C THR A 165 -8.44 14.07 0.07
N MET A 166 -8.86 14.03 -1.20
CA MET A 166 -9.75 15.04 -1.77
C MET A 166 -11.16 14.97 -1.19
N HIS A 167 -11.68 13.76 -0.96
CA HIS A 167 -13.00 13.55 -0.38
C HIS A 167 -13.09 14.13 1.03
N ASP A 168 -12.12 13.79 1.89
CA ASP A 168 -12.06 14.22 3.28
C ASP A 168 -11.82 15.73 3.42
N SER A 169 -11.19 16.36 2.42
CA SER A 169 -11.04 17.83 2.33
C SER A 169 -12.24 18.56 1.71
N GLY A 170 -13.35 17.85 1.45
CA GLY A 170 -14.59 18.41 0.92
C GLY A 170 -14.61 18.64 -0.59
N ARG A 171 -13.61 18.14 -1.33
CA ARG A 171 -13.51 18.21 -2.79
C ARG A 171 -14.04 16.94 -3.44
N ALA A 172 -15.28 16.58 -3.13
CA ALA A 172 -15.86 15.30 -3.53
C ALA A 172 -15.93 15.11 -5.06
N GLU A 173 -16.15 16.16 -5.85
CA GLU A 173 -16.15 16.06 -7.31
C GLU A 173 -14.78 15.69 -7.87
N ALA A 174 -13.70 16.29 -7.33
CA ALA A 174 -12.34 15.94 -7.72
C ALA A 174 -11.95 14.54 -7.25
N ALA A 175 -12.42 14.15 -6.05
CA ALA A 175 -12.26 12.81 -5.53
C ALA A 175 -12.88 11.74 -6.44
N LEU A 176 -14.07 12.01 -6.98
CA LEU A 176 -14.75 11.08 -7.89
C LEU A 176 -13.89 10.78 -9.12
N THR A 177 -13.29 11.80 -9.73
CA THR A 177 -12.37 11.60 -10.87
C THR A 177 -11.21 10.70 -10.50
N GLN A 178 -10.61 10.88 -9.32
CA GLN A 178 -9.53 10.00 -8.87
C GLN A 178 -10.02 8.57 -8.61
N PHE A 179 -11.20 8.38 -8.01
CA PHE A 179 -11.74 7.03 -7.84
C PHE A 179 -12.07 6.34 -9.17
N GLU A 180 -12.52 7.08 -10.18
CA GLU A 180 -12.74 6.56 -11.53
C GLU A 180 -11.42 6.11 -12.19
N GLU A 181 -10.35 6.90 -12.07
CA GLU A 181 -9.00 6.49 -12.50
C GLU A 181 -8.49 5.25 -11.75
N ALA A 182 -8.81 5.12 -10.45
CA ALA A 182 -8.49 3.92 -9.68
C ALA A 182 -9.24 2.69 -10.20
N VAL A 183 -10.50 2.83 -10.63
CA VAL A 183 -11.27 1.76 -11.28
C VAL A 183 -10.64 1.37 -12.62
N GLU A 184 -10.25 2.32 -13.45
CA GLU A 184 -9.57 2.03 -14.72
C GLU A 184 -8.27 1.24 -14.51
N ALA A 185 -7.45 1.66 -13.55
CA ALA A 185 -6.22 0.96 -13.19
C ALA A 185 -6.51 -0.46 -12.64
N ALA A 186 -7.57 -0.61 -11.84
CA ALA A 186 -7.92 -1.89 -11.22
C ALA A 186 -8.46 -2.89 -12.26
N ASP A 187 -9.22 -2.41 -13.24
CA ASP A 187 -9.75 -3.25 -14.32
C ASP A 187 -8.65 -3.76 -15.24
N ARG A 188 -7.63 -2.93 -15.51
CA ARG A 188 -6.52 -3.29 -16.39
C ARG A 188 -5.46 -4.15 -15.70
N TYR A 189 -5.13 -3.84 -14.44
CA TYR A 189 -3.93 -4.38 -13.78
C TYR A 189 -4.18 -4.92 -12.37
N GLY A 190 -5.35 -4.64 -11.78
CA GLY A 190 -5.67 -4.97 -10.39
C GLY A 190 -6.11 -6.42 -10.16
N THR A 191 -6.20 -6.79 -8.89
CA THR A 191 -6.92 -8.01 -8.47
C THR A 191 -8.42 -7.77 -8.39
N ALA A 192 -9.21 -8.85 -8.32
CA ALA A 192 -10.65 -8.76 -8.05
C ALA A 192 -10.96 -7.97 -6.77
N GLU A 193 -10.10 -8.08 -5.75
CA GLU A 193 -10.22 -7.26 -4.53
C GLU A 193 -10.08 -5.77 -4.80
N GLN A 194 -9.07 -5.39 -5.57
CA GLN A 194 -8.84 -3.99 -5.93
C GLN A 194 -9.94 -3.43 -6.82
N GLN A 195 -10.48 -4.24 -7.73
CA GLN A 195 -11.63 -3.88 -8.57
C GLN A 195 -12.88 -3.61 -7.74
N HIS A 196 -13.10 -4.43 -6.71
CA HIS A 196 -14.21 -4.28 -5.77
C HIS A 196 -14.05 -3.02 -4.92
N VAL A 197 -12.88 -2.84 -4.28
CA VAL A 197 -12.58 -1.66 -3.44
C VAL A 197 -12.67 -0.36 -4.24
N ALA A 198 -12.11 -0.30 -5.45
CA ALA A 198 -12.15 0.92 -6.27
C ALA A 198 -13.59 1.33 -6.63
N ARG A 199 -14.44 0.37 -7.00
CA ARG A 199 -15.87 0.61 -7.28
C ARG A 199 -16.64 1.01 -6.04
N TRP A 200 -16.31 0.43 -4.89
CA TRP A 200 -16.90 0.82 -3.61
C TRP A 200 -16.58 2.29 -3.28
N SER A 201 -15.34 2.74 -3.51
CA SER A 201 -14.95 4.14 -3.33
C SER A 201 -15.75 5.10 -4.23
N VAL A 202 -15.94 4.74 -5.50
CA VAL A 202 -16.82 5.51 -6.43
C VAL A 202 -18.24 5.61 -5.87
N ALA A 203 -18.85 4.48 -5.51
CA ALA A 203 -20.22 4.44 -5.01
C ALA A 203 -20.41 5.27 -3.73
N ARG A 204 -19.45 5.19 -2.80
CA ARG A 204 -19.43 5.99 -1.57
C ARG A 204 -19.27 7.49 -1.86
N CYS A 205 -18.43 7.85 -2.83
CA CYS A 205 -18.25 9.25 -3.24
C CYS A 205 -19.52 9.81 -3.91
N LEU A 206 -20.19 9.04 -4.78
CA LEU A 206 -21.45 9.41 -5.41
C LEU A 206 -22.54 9.73 -4.37
N ARG A 207 -22.60 8.97 -3.27
CA ARG A 207 -23.49 9.27 -2.15
C ARG A 207 -23.19 10.63 -1.52
N THR A 208 -21.91 10.95 -1.27
CA THR A 208 -21.50 12.26 -0.74
C THR A 208 -21.91 13.41 -1.67
N LEU A 209 -21.87 13.19 -2.99
CA LEU A 209 -22.30 14.14 -4.01
C LEU A 209 -23.83 14.23 -4.16
N GLY A 210 -24.61 13.45 -3.39
CA GLY A 210 -26.07 13.40 -3.50
C GLY A 210 -26.59 12.63 -4.72
N ARG A 211 -25.71 12.00 -5.51
CA ARG A 211 -26.04 11.13 -6.66
C ARG A 211 -26.51 9.75 -6.16
N THR A 212 -27.59 9.77 -5.39
CA THR A 212 -28.08 8.65 -4.56
C THR A 212 -28.48 7.45 -5.41
N ASP A 213 -29.16 7.66 -6.54
CA ASP A 213 -29.62 6.57 -7.41
C ASP A 213 -28.43 5.79 -8.01
N GLU A 214 -27.42 6.51 -8.49
CA GLU A 214 -26.20 5.92 -9.06
C GLU A 214 -25.39 5.19 -7.99
N ALA A 215 -25.24 5.80 -6.81
CA ALA A 215 -24.60 5.14 -5.66
C ALA A 215 -25.31 3.84 -5.28
N LEU A 216 -26.64 3.85 -5.23
CA LEU A 216 -27.45 2.68 -4.87
C LEU A 216 -27.39 1.57 -5.91
N GLU A 217 -27.36 1.92 -7.20
CA GLU A 217 -27.17 0.94 -8.27
C GLU A 217 -25.82 0.23 -8.13
N LEU A 218 -24.73 0.99 -8.01
CA LEU A 218 -23.38 0.44 -7.82
C LEU A 218 -23.26 -0.40 -6.55
N GLN A 219 -23.78 0.07 -5.41
CA GLN A 219 -23.73 -0.72 -4.17
C GLN A 219 -24.51 -2.03 -4.27
N ARG A 220 -25.64 -2.05 -5.00
CA ARG A 220 -26.39 -3.29 -5.25
C ARG A 220 -25.61 -4.25 -6.13
N GLU A 221 -24.86 -3.76 -7.12
CA GLU A 221 -23.97 -4.60 -7.93
C GLU A 221 -22.86 -5.23 -7.08
N LEU A 222 -22.21 -4.42 -6.24
CA LEU A 222 -21.17 -4.90 -5.32
C LEU A 222 -21.74 -5.95 -4.34
N ALA A 223 -22.95 -5.74 -3.81
CA ALA A 223 -23.62 -6.69 -2.93
C ALA A 223 -23.99 -8.00 -3.62
N ARG A 224 -24.33 -7.98 -4.93
CA ARG A 224 -24.55 -9.23 -5.68
C ARG A 224 -23.27 -10.04 -5.82
N ALA A 225 -22.14 -9.36 -6.00
CA ALA A 225 -20.83 -10.02 -6.11
C ALA A 225 -20.33 -10.53 -4.75
N ARG A 226 -20.58 -9.77 -3.67
CA ARG A 226 -20.17 -10.09 -2.30
C ARG A 226 -21.29 -9.73 -1.30
N PRO A 227 -22.26 -10.63 -1.10
CA PRO A 227 -23.42 -10.35 -0.24
C PRO A 227 -23.05 -10.04 1.21
N ASP A 228 -21.97 -10.65 1.72
CA ASP A 228 -21.58 -10.56 3.12
C ASP A 228 -20.54 -9.46 3.38
N ASP A 229 -20.27 -8.56 2.42
CA ASP A 229 -19.33 -7.45 2.62
C ASP A 229 -19.92 -6.38 3.55
N PRO A 230 -19.41 -6.21 4.77
CA PRO A 230 -20.00 -5.30 5.75
C PRO A 230 -19.90 -3.82 5.32
N TYR A 231 -18.90 -3.46 4.52
CA TYR A 231 -18.73 -2.09 4.03
C TYR A 231 -19.76 -1.75 2.95
N VAL A 232 -20.11 -2.71 2.10
CA VAL A 232 -21.18 -2.56 1.12
C VAL A 232 -22.54 -2.50 1.81
N GLN A 233 -22.78 -3.38 2.79
CA GLN A 233 -24.04 -3.39 3.54
C GLN A 233 -24.27 -2.10 4.33
N ALA A 234 -23.22 -1.56 4.95
CA ALA A 234 -23.30 -0.27 5.65
C ALA A 234 -23.67 0.89 4.70
N GLU A 235 -23.15 0.89 3.47
CA GLU A 235 -23.49 1.92 2.48
C GLU A 235 -24.91 1.75 1.92
N LEU A 236 -25.38 0.52 1.71
CA LEU A 236 -26.77 0.25 1.32
C LEU A 236 -27.75 0.71 2.40
N ALA A 237 -27.47 0.40 3.67
CA ALA A 237 -28.22 0.87 4.82
C ALA A 237 -28.31 2.41 4.84
N ALA A 238 -27.18 3.09 4.66
CA ALA A 238 -27.12 4.55 4.61
C ALA A 238 -27.92 5.16 3.43
N LEU A 239 -27.99 4.47 2.29
CA LEU A 239 -28.72 4.92 1.09
C LEU A 239 -30.22 4.65 1.13
N THR A 240 -30.63 3.57 1.80
CA THR A 240 -32.03 3.11 1.85
C THR A 240 -32.77 3.54 3.11
N GLY A 241 -32.04 3.98 4.15
CA GLY A 241 -32.61 4.31 5.45
C GLY A 241 -32.98 3.07 6.28
N GLU A 242 -32.57 1.88 5.86
CA GLU A 242 -32.66 0.65 6.66
C GLU A 242 -31.43 0.58 7.58
N GLU A 243 -31.60 0.46 8.90
CA GLU A 243 -30.46 0.29 9.82
C GLU A 243 -29.70 -1.00 9.49
N PRO A 244 -28.35 -1.01 9.52
CA PRO A 244 -27.59 -2.22 9.29
C PRO A 244 -27.88 -3.20 10.43
N THR A 245 -28.42 -4.38 10.09
CA THR A 245 -28.63 -5.47 11.03
C THR A 245 -27.27 -6.08 11.36
N ILE A 246 -26.52 -5.47 12.28
CA ILE A 246 -25.33 -6.09 12.87
C ILE A 246 -25.87 -7.07 13.93
N GLU A 247 -26.03 -8.34 13.56
CA GLU A 247 -26.17 -9.40 14.57
C GLU A 247 -24.83 -9.55 15.30
N ALA A 248 -24.90 -9.49 16.64
CA ALA A 248 -23.78 -9.48 17.58
C ALA A 248 -23.20 -10.86 17.89
#